data_AF-A0A9W9RDL9-F1
#
_entry.id   AF-A0A9W9RDL9-F1
#
_cell.length_a   1.000
_cell.length_b   1.000
_cell.length_c   1.000
_cell.angle_alpha   90.00
_cell.angle_beta   90.00
_cell.angle_gamma   90.00
#
_symmetry.space_group_name_H-M   'P 1'
#
loop_
_entity.id
_entity.type
_entity.pdbx_description
1 polymer ?
#
loop_
_entity_poly.entity_id
_entity_poly.type
_entity_poly.pdbx_seq_one_letter_code
_entity_poly.pdbx_strand_id
1 'polypeptide(L)'
;MSFDRDPNVEVLWSPETGLHGPSDPISVAHQYLLRVADDYKIPPGVLGETPTKLSELASSTDALFSLSLPQERPRFRSTAVIYQQTLCGLPVWDAKFSVTVNKENHVVNSTSSIDIRASKPETPQVFARDPATKLGHKAPTTSGDIADLNLLGDKVFLSDIIPTTPQKLNGRYAEIKDFDLPISLPPTTASGGFNDSVETDNFTAVSAYYHITKLFRLLAELGFPVKTFFINTQFPFPVDHRGFNDMVSAQAPGNSTGNGCGGFIFGRADRNTQIGIAADFRVATHEFGHALLWDAIHWPGFGFAHSPGDSLAAIYCDPRNDAQDRFDTFPWSVVRRRHDREVTDGWAWDGPQYRRDGPAYYLHARGDFHKQNWASRYTLYLIIGGIATITTTPSMPYQYVSAMISADNGTVLGYPGGAVRKIIRWSFEKQGLYHPLSTPTPGVMTRGPPPAVDPYIDAGRDGEYDYAPMSGNSPGIWNRQAPDGGLNNQAPFVGVPNYCYVAVKNRGTENAQNVQVTVYESTIPEPTVWPARFQSPGPFRWTPNSNASFDRYSLLAAVGADGDLSNIDANSGLACAIGPTDVDNLVPFDNNLAVRRFEW
;
A
#
# COMPACT_ATOMS: atom_id res chain seq x y z
N MET A 1 -18.15 17.46 -41.02
CA MET A 1 -19.61 17.57 -41.03
C MET A 1 -20.03 18.32 -39.77
N SER A 2 -20.94 19.28 -39.90
CA SER A 2 -21.40 20.17 -38.84
C SER A 2 -21.98 19.38 -37.66
N PHE A 3 -21.56 19.70 -36.43
CA PHE A 3 -22.23 19.25 -35.21
C PHE A 3 -23.33 20.27 -34.89
N ASP A 4 -24.58 19.93 -35.21
CA ASP A 4 -25.73 20.66 -34.67
C ASP A 4 -25.79 20.41 -33.16
N ARG A 5 -25.62 21.49 -32.37
CA ARG A 5 -25.98 21.52 -30.96
C ARG A 5 -27.49 21.75 -30.89
N ASP A 6 -28.23 20.78 -30.37
CA ASP A 6 -29.63 21.00 -29.97
C ASP A 6 -29.71 22.05 -28.85
N PRO A 7 -30.75 22.91 -28.84
CA PRO A 7 -30.80 24.13 -28.04
C PRO A 7 -31.04 23.87 -26.55
N ASN A 8 -30.42 24.70 -25.70
CA ASN A 8 -30.70 24.79 -24.26
C ASN A 8 -32.21 24.96 -24.03
N VAL A 9 -32.84 24.03 -23.32
CA VAL A 9 -34.24 24.15 -22.91
C VAL A 9 -34.28 24.89 -21.57
N GLU A 10 -34.51 26.21 -21.57
CA GLU A 10 -34.88 26.95 -20.36
C GLU A 10 -36.34 26.65 -20.01
N VAL A 11 -36.60 25.63 -19.18
CA VAL A 11 -37.92 25.41 -18.57
C VAL A 11 -37.91 25.95 -17.15
N LEU A 12 -38.65 27.03 -16.90
CA LEU A 12 -38.92 27.50 -15.54
C LEU A 12 -39.90 26.51 -14.89
N TRP A 13 -39.41 25.63 -14.00
CA TRP A 13 -40.23 24.62 -13.34
C TRP A 13 -40.40 24.93 -11.84
N SER A 14 -41.65 24.86 -11.37
CA SER A 14 -42.03 24.93 -9.96
C SER A 14 -42.73 23.63 -9.54
N PRO A 15 -42.49 23.11 -8.32
CA PRO A 15 -43.19 21.94 -7.82
C PRO A 15 -44.70 22.23 -7.65
N GLU A 16 -45.56 21.30 -8.07
CA GLU A 16 -47.01 21.43 -7.89
C GLU A 16 -47.36 21.43 -6.40
N THR A 17 -48.19 22.40 -6.00
CA THR A 17 -48.68 22.57 -4.62
C THR A 17 -49.61 21.42 -4.24
N GLY A 18 -49.13 20.50 -3.41
CA GLY A 18 -49.95 19.49 -2.74
C GLY A 18 -49.12 18.30 -2.28
N LEU A 19 -48.95 18.18 -0.95
CA LEU A 19 -48.00 17.34 -0.18
C LEU A 19 -46.61 17.96 -0.09
N HIS A 20 -46.18 18.26 1.14
CA HIS A 20 -44.89 18.86 1.56
C HIS A 20 -43.87 19.03 0.43
N GLY A 21 -43.75 20.24 -0.12
CA GLY A 21 -42.77 20.54 -1.15
C GLY A 21 -41.35 20.14 -0.69
N PRO A 22 -40.51 19.62 -1.59
CA PRO A 22 -39.17 19.18 -1.25
C PRO A 22 -38.39 20.28 -0.52
N SER A 23 -37.86 19.96 0.67
CA SER A 23 -37.22 20.92 1.58
C SER A 23 -35.80 21.30 1.17
N ASP A 24 -35.23 20.65 0.16
CA ASP A 24 -33.82 20.77 -0.21
C ASP A 24 -33.59 20.66 -1.73
N PRO A 25 -32.49 21.24 -2.25
CA PRO A 25 -32.16 21.23 -3.68
C PRO A 25 -32.04 19.84 -4.32
N ILE A 26 -31.61 18.81 -3.59
CA ILE A 26 -31.47 17.45 -4.12
C ILE A 26 -32.85 16.86 -4.41
N SER A 27 -33.76 16.96 -3.45
CA SER A 27 -35.14 16.46 -3.61
C SER A 27 -35.87 17.15 -4.77
N VAL A 28 -35.68 18.47 -4.94
CA VAL A 28 -36.20 19.25 -6.08
C VAL A 28 -35.62 18.75 -7.40
N ALA A 29 -34.29 18.62 -7.48
CA ALA A 29 -33.60 18.18 -8.69
C ALA A 29 -33.94 16.74 -9.08
N HIS A 30 -34.18 15.86 -8.11
CA HIS A 30 -34.54 14.45 -8.32
C HIS A 30 -35.95 14.32 -8.89
N GLN A 31 -36.93 15.05 -8.33
CA GLN A 31 -38.29 15.10 -8.86
C GLN A 31 -38.33 15.67 -10.28
N TYR A 32 -37.56 16.73 -10.54
CA TYR A 32 -37.41 17.29 -11.87
C TYR A 32 -36.84 16.25 -12.85
N LEU A 33 -35.74 15.57 -12.48
CA LEU A 33 -35.10 14.55 -13.31
C LEU A 33 -36.05 13.38 -13.64
N LEU A 34 -36.85 12.90 -12.69
CA LEU A 34 -37.86 11.86 -12.95
C LEU A 34 -38.90 12.29 -13.99
N ARG A 35 -39.24 13.57 -14.06
CA ARG A 35 -40.24 14.11 -14.99
C ARG A 35 -39.68 14.36 -16.39
N VAL A 36 -38.41 14.75 -16.50
CA VAL A 36 -37.77 15.07 -17.79
C VAL A 36 -36.89 13.94 -18.34
N ALA A 37 -36.80 12.80 -17.65
CA ALA A 37 -35.94 11.68 -18.04
C ALA A 37 -36.15 11.24 -19.49
N ASP A 38 -37.41 11.13 -19.91
CA ASP A 38 -37.79 10.75 -21.28
C ASP A 38 -37.34 11.81 -22.31
N ASP A 39 -37.46 13.09 -21.99
CA ASP A 39 -37.03 14.20 -22.87
C ASP A 39 -35.52 14.15 -23.13
N TYR A 40 -34.75 13.71 -22.14
CA TYR A 40 -33.29 13.50 -22.24
C TYR A 40 -32.90 12.08 -22.69
N LYS A 41 -33.86 11.25 -23.09
CA LYS A 41 -33.67 9.86 -23.55
C LYS A 41 -32.98 8.96 -22.51
N ILE A 42 -33.20 9.23 -21.22
CA ILE A 42 -32.68 8.44 -20.12
C ILE A 42 -33.56 7.17 -19.98
N PRO A 43 -33.00 5.94 -20.02
CA PRO A 43 -33.82 4.74 -20.01
C PRO A 43 -34.66 4.55 -18.73
N PRO A 44 -35.87 3.99 -18.82
CA PRO A 44 -36.69 3.65 -17.65
C PRO A 44 -36.02 2.55 -16.80
N GLY A 45 -36.04 2.71 -15.46
CA GLY A 45 -35.39 1.80 -14.50
C GLY A 45 -33.97 2.20 -14.05
N VAL A 46 -33.44 3.30 -14.59
CA VAL A 46 -32.10 3.85 -14.25
C VAL A 46 -32.11 4.68 -12.96
N LEU A 47 -33.27 5.26 -12.60
CA LEU A 47 -33.46 6.14 -11.47
C LEU A 47 -34.27 5.41 -10.38
N GLY A 48 -33.75 5.38 -9.15
CA GLY A 48 -34.51 4.90 -7.99
C GLY A 48 -35.58 5.90 -7.55
N GLU A 49 -36.65 5.43 -6.90
CA GLU A 49 -37.75 6.28 -6.41
C GLU A 49 -37.32 7.29 -5.33
N THR A 50 -36.19 7.04 -4.64
CA THR A 50 -35.64 7.92 -3.58
C THR A 50 -34.14 8.19 -3.76
N PRO A 51 -33.66 9.40 -3.43
CA PRO A 51 -32.23 9.74 -3.45
C PRO A 51 -31.48 9.11 -2.25
N THR A 52 -30.56 8.18 -2.51
CA THR A 52 -29.69 7.50 -1.51
C THR A 52 -28.36 8.24 -1.20
N LYS A 53 -28.13 8.80 -0.01
CA LYS A 53 -26.83 9.45 0.33
C LYS A 53 -25.65 8.45 0.44
N LEU A 54 -24.43 8.89 0.08
CA LEU A 54 -23.17 8.12 -0.08
C LEU A 54 -22.54 7.58 1.24
N SER A 55 -23.30 7.28 2.29
CA SER A 55 -22.72 6.70 3.51
C SER A 55 -22.76 5.17 3.54
N GLU A 56 -23.32 4.52 2.53
CA GLU A 56 -23.36 3.05 2.43
C GLU A 56 -22.69 2.59 1.13
N LEU A 57 -21.70 1.70 1.28
CA LEU A 57 -20.97 1.06 0.19
C LEU A 57 -21.98 0.43 -0.78
N ALA A 58 -22.06 0.92 -2.01
CA ALA A 58 -22.90 0.29 -3.03
C ALA A 58 -22.37 -1.12 -3.32
N SER A 59 -23.17 -2.15 -3.01
CA SER A 59 -22.98 -3.49 -3.53
C SER A 59 -23.07 -3.47 -5.06
N SER A 60 -22.32 -4.33 -5.74
CA SER A 60 -22.38 -4.48 -7.20
C SER A 60 -23.83 -4.72 -7.64
N THR A 61 -24.46 -3.70 -8.19
CA THR A 61 -25.75 -3.84 -8.85
C THR A 61 -25.48 -4.13 -10.33
N ASP A 62 -26.10 -5.18 -10.86
CA ASP A 62 -26.08 -5.61 -12.28
C ASP A 62 -26.71 -4.59 -13.24
N ALA A 63 -26.91 -3.33 -12.81
CA ALA A 63 -27.44 -2.28 -13.65
C ALA A 63 -26.39 -1.88 -14.69
N LEU A 64 -26.63 -2.31 -15.93
CA LEU A 64 -25.82 -1.97 -17.11
C LEU A 64 -25.61 -0.45 -17.25
N PHE A 65 -26.60 0.35 -16.86
CA PHE A 65 -26.60 1.81 -16.88
C PHE A 65 -27.25 2.33 -15.59
N SER A 66 -26.61 3.25 -14.88
CA SER A 66 -27.16 3.91 -13.70
C SER A 66 -26.75 5.38 -13.62
N LEU A 67 -27.57 6.21 -12.97
CA LEU A 67 -27.21 7.57 -12.58
C LEU A 67 -27.01 7.58 -11.06
N SER A 68 -25.75 7.58 -10.62
CA SER A 68 -25.41 7.55 -9.20
C SER A 68 -25.14 8.97 -8.64
N LEU A 69 -25.33 9.09 -7.33
CA LEU A 69 -25.84 10.26 -6.59
C LEU A 69 -25.01 11.57 -6.58
N PRO A 70 -25.64 12.69 -6.15
CA PRO A 70 -25.30 14.01 -6.62
C PRO A 70 -24.22 14.72 -5.82
N GLN A 71 -23.29 15.36 -6.54
CA GLN A 71 -22.44 16.39 -5.96
C GLN A 71 -23.21 17.71 -5.93
N GLU A 72 -23.46 18.25 -4.74
CA GLU A 72 -23.86 19.66 -4.61
C GLU A 72 -22.66 20.55 -4.86
N ARG A 73 -22.82 21.51 -5.78
CA ARG A 73 -21.88 22.61 -5.96
C ARG A 73 -22.59 23.92 -5.68
N PRO A 74 -22.29 24.57 -4.53
CA PRO A 74 -22.81 25.90 -4.25
C PRO A 74 -22.40 26.88 -5.34
N ARG A 75 -23.34 27.72 -5.77
CA ARG A 75 -23.13 28.85 -6.67
C ARG A 75 -23.70 30.11 -6.03
N PHE A 76 -23.38 31.27 -6.58
CA PHE A 76 -23.97 32.52 -6.11
C PHE A 76 -25.50 32.47 -6.29
N ARG A 77 -26.24 32.41 -5.17
CA ARG A 77 -27.72 32.33 -5.09
C ARG A 77 -28.38 31.07 -5.69
N SER A 78 -27.63 30.01 -5.93
CA SER A 78 -28.17 28.72 -6.42
C SER A 78 -27.29 27.55 -6.02
N THR A 79 -27.79 26.32 -6.17
CA THR A 79 -27.08 25.07 -5.96
C THR A 79 -27.17 24.23 -7.24
N ALA A 80 -26.03 23.78 -7.77
CA ALA A 80 -26.01 22.81 -8.86
C ALA A 80 -25.96 21.39 -8.28
N VAL A 81 -26.92 20.55 -8.65
CA VAL A 81 -27.03 19.14 -8.30
C VAL A 81 -26.61 18.33 -9.52
N ILE A 82 -25.50 17.59 -9.40
CA ILE A 82 -24.86 16.90 -10.55
C ILE A 82 -24.92 15.39 -10.36
N TYR A 83 -25.65 14.69 -11.22
CA TYR A 83 -25.68 13.23 -11.35
C TYR A 83 -24.58 12.75 -12.29
N GLN A 84 -23.84 11.72 -11.90
CA GLN A 84 -22.79 11.12 -12.71
C GLN A 84 -23.34 9.86 -13.40
N GLN A 85 -23.20 9.76 -14.72
CA GLN A 85 -23.51 8.51 -15.42
C GLN A 85 -22.49 7.45 -15.01
N THR A 86 -23.00 6.26 -14.69
CA THR A 86 -22.21 5.06 -14.45
C THR A 86 -22.67 3.92 -15.34
N LEU A 87 -21.71 3.11 -15.83
CA LEU A 87 -21.95 1.89 -16.59
C LEU A 87 -21.31 0.72 -15.83
N CYS A 88 -22.11 -0.25 -15.36
CA CYS A 88 -21.66 -1.32 -14.45
C CYS A 88 -20.91 -0.79 -13.20
N GLY A 89 -21.36 0.34 -12.63
CA GLY A 89 -20.74 0.98 -11.46
C GLY A 89 -19.50 1.84 -11.76
N LEU A 90 -19.06 1.95 -13.03
CA LEU A 90 -17.92 2.79 -13.43
C LEU A 90 -18.39 4.13 -14.00
N PRO A 91 -17.80 5.28 -13.62
CA PRO A 91 -18.19 6.58 -14.15
C PRO A 91 -17.88 6.68 -15.64
N VAL A 92 -18.87 7.11 -16.43
CA VAL A 92 -18.68 7.46 -17.84
C VAL A 92 -18.12 8.88 -17.92
N TRP A 93 -16.95 9.01 -18.54
CA TRP A 93 -16.22 10.28 -18.50
C TRP A 93 -16.99 11.39 -19.23
N ASP A 94 -16.98 12.60 -18.65
CA ASP A 94 -17.76 13.77 -19.04
C ASP A 94 -19.27 13.60 -19.25
N ALA A 95 -19.84 12.45 -18.88
CA ALA A 95 -21.25 12.18 -19.01
C ALA A 95 -21.99 12.38 -17.69
N LYS A 96 -22.72 13.50 -17.60
CA LYS A 96 -23.33 14.00 -16.37
C LYS A 96 -24.69 14.60 -16.68
N PHE A 97 -25.54 14.65 -15.66
CA PHE A 97 -26.77 15.44 -15.68
C PHE A 97 -26.70 16.47 -14.56
N SER A 98 -26.83 17.75 -14.87
CA SER A 98 -26.74 18.83 -13.88
C SER A 98 -28.05 19.60 -13.84
N VAL A 99 -28.61 19.80 -12.65
CA VAL A 99 -29.78 20.64 -12.40
C VAL A 99 -29.36 21.79 -11.48
N THR A 100 -29.68 23.03 -11.86
CA THR A 100 -29.43 24.21 -11.02
C THR A 100 -30.72 24.62 -10.35
N VAL A 101 -30.70 24.71 -9.02
CA VAL A 101 -31.85 25.06 -8.17
C VAL A 101 -31.55 26.38 -7.45
N ASN A 102 -32.48 27.34 -7.46
CA ASN A 102 -32.31 28.61 -6.74
C ASN A 102 -32.64 28.47 -5.23
N LYS A 103 -32.49 29.56 -4.46
CA LYS A 103 -32.75 29.56 -3.01
C LYS A 103 -34.23 29.33 -2.66
N GLU A 104 -35.12 29.57 -3.61
CA GLU A 104 -36.56 29.37 -3.52
C GLU A 104 -36.98 27.95 -3.94
N ASN A 105 -36.02 27.03 -4.13
CA ASN A 105 -36.25 25.63 -4.54
C ASN A 105 -36.92 25.48 -5.92
N HIS A 106 -36.67 26.41 -6.84
CA HIS A 106 -37.07 26.32 -8.24
C HIS A 106 -35.90 25.89 -9.14
N VAL A 107 -36.18 25.01 -10.10
CA VAL A 107 -35.21 24.64 -11.13
C VAL A 107 -35.09 25.78 -12.13
N VAL A 108 -33.89 26.31 -12.28
CA VAL A 108 -33.58 27.44 -13.17
C VAL A 108 -32.78 27.03 -14.40
N ASN A 109 -32.15 25.86 -14.39
CA ASN A 109 -31.41 25.33 -15.53
C ASN A 109 -31.20 23.81 -15.39
N SER A 110 -31.14 23.09 -16.51
CA SER A 110 -30.73 21.70 -16.58
C SER A 110 -29.87 21.43 -17.82
N THR A 111 -28.83 20.64 -17.67
CA THR A 111 -27.91 20.27 -18.76
C THR A 111 -27.57 18.79 -18.69
N SER A 112 -27.59 18.11 -19.83
CA SER A 112 -27.22 16.70 -19.96
C SER A 112 -26.05 16.52 -20.92
N SER A 113 -25.09 15.70 -20.52
CA SER A 113 -24.05 15.14 -21.39
C SER A 113 -24.06 13.61 -21.34
N ILE A 114 -25.17 13.01 -20.91
CA ILE A 114 -25.34 11.55 -20.83
C ILE A 114 -25.12 10.91 -22.20
N ASP A 115 -24.31 9.85 -22.25
CA ASP A 115 -24.07 9.05 -23.45
C ASP A 115 -24.95 7.78 -23.43
N ILE A 116 -26.03 7.82 -24.21
CA ILE A 116 -26.98 6.71 -24.39
C ILE A 116 -26.45 5.57 -25.28
N ARG A 117 -25.30 5.76 -25.93
CA ARG A 117 -24.63 4.76 -26.77
C ARG A 117 -23.41 4.15 -26.08
N ALA A 118 -23.11 4.56 -24.85
CA ALA A 118 -22.07 3.94 -24.05
C ALA A 118 -22.33 2.43 -23.93
N SER A 119 -21.42 1.64 -24.48
CA SER A 119 -21.43 0.19 -24.39
C SER A 119 -20.32 -0.25 -23.44
N LYS A 120 -20.47 -1.44 -22.85
CA LYS A 120 -19.45 -2.00 -21.98
C LYS A 120 -18.17 -2.16 -22.80
N PRO A 121 -17.05 -1.50 -22.44
CA PRO A 121 -15.80 -1.74 -23.13
C PRO A 121 -15.44 -3.22 -23.01
N GLU A 122 -15.01 -3.83 -24.11
CA GLU A 122 -14.40 -5.15 -24.02
C GLU A 122 -13.18 -5.05 -23.09
N THR A 123 -13.05 -6.03 -22.20
CA THR A 123 -12.00 -6.02 -21.17
C THR A 123 -10.89 -6.96 -21.62
N PRO A 124 -9.65 -6.47 -21.74
CA PRO A 124 -8.53 -7.32 -22.09
C PRO A 124 -8.21 -8.37 -21.06
N GLN A 125 -7.52 -9.40 -21.54
CA GLN A 125 -7.06 -10.51 -20.74
C GLN A 125 -5.56 -10.37 -20.45
N VAL A 126 -5.18 -10.46 -19.17
CA VAL A 126 -3.78 -10.42 -18.69
C VAL A 126 -3.61 -11.36 -17.50
N PHE A 127 -2.38 -11.64 -17.07
CA PHE A 127 -2.14 -12.23 -15.75
C PHE A 127 -2.00 -11.14 -14.68
N ALA A 128 -3.09 -10.73 -14.03
CA ALA A 128 -3.03 -9.66 -13.02
C ALA A 128 -2.21 -10.03 -11.77
N ARG A 129 -2.04 -11.34 -11.56
CA ARG A 129 -1.03 -11.99 -10.73
C ARG A 129 -0.42 -13.12 -11.55
N ASP A 130 0.85 -13.43 -11.34
CA ASP A 130 1.48 -14.56 -12.03
C ASP A 130 0.78 -15.89 -11.67
N PRO A 131 0.72 -16.86 -12.59
CA PRO A 131 0.09 -18.16 -12.37
C PRO A 131 0.55 -18.88 -11.09
N ALA A 132 1.84 -18.81 -10.73
CA ALA A 132 2.36 -19.48 -9.54
C ALA A 132 1.83 -18.87 -8.23
N THR A 133 1.72 -17.54 -8.16
CA THR A 133 1.09 -16.84 -7.03
C THR A 133 -0.40 -17.16 -6.91
N LYS A 134 -1.10 -17.46 -8.02
CA LYS A 134 -2.54 -17.78 -8.02
C LYS A 134 -2.85 -19.23 -7.65
N LEU A 135 -2.08 -20.19 -8.18
CA LEU A 135 -2.43 -21.61 -8.13
C LEU A 135 -1.41 -22.50 -7.39
N GLY A 136 -0.28 -21.93 -6.96
CA GLY A 136 0.78 -22.69 -6.30
C GLY A 136 1.29 -23.84 -7.15
N HIS A 137 1.36 -25.04 -6.56
CA HIS A 137 1.86 -26.27 -7.21
C HIS A 137 1.07 -26.73 -8.46
N LYS A 138 -0.12 -26.16 -8.70
CA LYS A 138 -0.95 -26.48 -9.87
C LYS A 138 -0.74 -25.52 -11.04
N ALA A 139 0.09 -24.48 -10.85
CA ALA A 139 0.34 -23.51 -11.90
C ALA A 139 1.15 -24.14 -13.05
N PRO A 140 0.69 -24.03 -14.31
CA PRO A 140 1.54 -24.30 -15.47
C PRO A 140 2.76 -23.37 -15.43
N THR A 141 3.93 -23.90 -15.78
CA THR A 141 5.15 -23.09 -15.93
C THR A 141 5.04 -22.15 -17.13
N THR A 142 6.01 -21.26 -17.31
CA THR A 142 6.13 -20.43 -18.51
C THR A 142 6.31 -21.23 -19.80
N SER A 143 6.58 -22.53 -19.71
CA SER A 143 6.68 -23.50 -20.80
C SER A 143 5.59 -24.58 -20.77
N GLY A 144 4.57 -24.38 -19.93
CA GLY A 144 3.43 -25.29 -19.78
C GLY A 144 2.47 -25.25 -20.97
N ASP A 145 1.37 -25.99 -20.85
CA ASP A 145 0.34 -26.05 -21.87
C ASP A 145 -0.34 -24.68 -22.07
N ILE A 146 -0.45 -24.27 -23.33
CA ILE A 146 -0.99 -22.95 -23.72
C ILE A 146 -2.49 -22.85 -23.45
N ALA A 147 -3.25 -23.92 -23.65
CA ALA A 147 -4.68 -23.91 -23.38
C ALA A 147 -4.94 -23.75 -21.88
N ASP A 148 -4.16 -24.45 -21.04
CA ASP A 148 -4.22 -24.29 -19.58
C ASP A 148 -3.86 -22.86 -19.16
N LEU A 149 -2.80 -22.27 -19.70
CA LEU A 149 -2.39 -20.90 -19.40
C LEU A 149 -3.44 -19.87 -19.83
N ASN A 150 -4.08 -20.03 -20.98
CA ASN A 150 -5.15 -19.14 -21.46
C ASN A 150 -6.37 -19.12 -20.53
N LEU A 151 -6.63 -20.21 -19.80
CA LEU A 151 -7.70 -20.26 -18.80
C LEU A 151 -7.40 -19.43 -17.56
N LEU A 152 -6.14 -19.01 -17.33
CA LEU A 152 -5.71 -18.28 -16.14
C LEU A 152 -5.73 -16.75 -16.29
N GLY A 153 -6.01 -16.24 -17.49
CA GLY A 153 -6.03 -14.81 -17.76
C GLY A 153 -7.23 -14.11 -17.12
N ASP A 154 -6.97 -13.01 -16.43
CA ASP A 154 -7.98 -12.16 -15.81
C ASP A 154 -8.46 -11.10 -16.79
N LYS A 155 -9.77 -10.87 -16.81
CA LYS A 155 -10.35 -9.71 -17.49
C LYS A 155 -10.11 -8.45 -16.64
N VAL A 156 -9.41 -7.48 -17.20
CA VAL A 156 -9.02 -6.24 -16.48
C VAL A 156 -9.52 -5.00 -17.20
N PHE A 157 -9.60 -3.90 -16.46
CA PHE A 157 -9.84 -2.58 -17.03
C PHE A 157 -8.51 -1.84 -17.23
N LEU A 158 -8.34 -1.24 -18.41
CA LEU A 158 -7.19 -0.37 -18.71
C LEU A 158 -7.56 1.09 -18.37
N SER A 159 -7.64 1.41 -17.08
CA SER A 159 -8.17 2.71 -16.60
C SER A 159 -7.41 3.95 -17.08
N ASP A 160 -6.15 3.80 -17.49
CA ASP A 160 -5.28 4.92 -17.87
C ASP A 160 -5.15 5.10 -19.38
N ILE A 161 -5.81 4.26 -20.18
CA ILE A 161 -5.74 4.29 -21.65
C ILE A 161 -6.51 5.49 -22.21
N ILE A 162 -5.95 6.12 -23.24
CA ILE A 162 -6.64 7.17 -23.99
C ILE A 162 -7.47 6.49 -25.09
N PRO A 163 -8.79 6.72 -25.16
CA PRO A 163 -9.62 6.14 -26.21
C PRO A 163 -9.17 6.57 -27.61
N THR A 164 -8.98 5.61 -28.52
CA THR A 164 -8.65 5.87 -29.94
C THR A 164 -9.36 4.89 -30.87
N THR A 165 -9.42 5.19 -32.17
CA THR A 165 -9.96 4.27 -33.19
C THR A 165 -8.97 4.15 -34.36
N PRO A 166 -8.33 2.98 -34.56
CA PRO A 166 -8.36 1.80 -33.70
C PRO A 166 -7.76 2.08 -32.30
N GLN A 167 -8.16 1.31 -31.30
CA GLN A 167 -7.68 1.44 -29.93
C GLN A 167 -6.21 1.02 -29.85
N LYS A 168 -5.37 1.92 -29.35
CA LYS A 168 -3.93 1.72 -29.11
C LYS A 168 -3.66 1.56 -27.62
N LEU A 169 -2.60 0.85 -27.24
CA LEU A 169 -2.09 0.80 -25.87
C LEU A 169 -1.25 2.05 -25.55
N ASN A 170 -1.91 3.21 -25.50
CA ASN A 170 -1.32 4.50 -25.15
C ASN A 170 -2.21 5.18 -24.12
N GLY A 171 -1.63 5.71 -23.05
CA GLY A 171 -2.39 6.37 -22.00
C GLY A 171 -1.61 7.39 -21.20
N ARG A 172 -2.13 7.69 -20.01
CA ARG A 172 -1.57 8.72 -19.12
C ARG A 172 -0.14 8.42 -18.66
N TYR A 173 0.13 7.16 -18.31
CA TYR A 173 1.40 6.78 -17.66
C TYR A 173 2.37 6.07 -18.59
N ALA A 174 1.88 5.27 -19.52
CA ALA A 174 2.72 4.45 -20.40
C ALA A 174 2.15 4.39 -21.82
N GLU A 175 3.02 4.11 -22.79
CA GLU A 175 2.69 3.76 -24.15
C GLU A 175 3.47 2.51 -24.56
N ILE A 176 2.80 1.56 -25.22
CA ILE A 176 3.51 0.44 -25.85
C ILE A 176 4.16 0.95 -27.14
N LYS A 177 5.47 0.76 -27.23
CA LYS A 177 6.30 1.24 -28.33
C LYS A 177 7.44 0.25 -28.59
N ASP A 178 7.67 -0.02 -29.86
CA ASP A 178 8.81 -0.79 -30.36
C ASP A 178 10.03 0.13 -30.46
N PHE A 179 11.11 -0.22 -29.77
CA PHE A 179 12.37 0.54 -29.82
C PHE A 179 13.62 -0.31 -29.50
N ASP A 180 13.48 -1.58 -29.16
CA ASP A 180 14.55 -2.56 -29.06
C ASP A 180 14.28 -3.73 -30.02
N LEU A 181 15.31 -4.51 -30.39
CA LEU A 181 15.11 -5.67 -31.27
C LEU A 181 14.58 -6.86 -30.46
N PRO A 182 13.78 -7.78 -31.05
CA PRO A 182 13.31 -7.79 -32.42
C PRO A 182 12.11 -6.86 -32.61
N ILE A 183 11.88 -6.42 -33.85
CA ILE A 183 10.73 -5.56 -34.16
C ILE A 183 9.42 -6.30 -33.84
N SER A 184 8.66 -5.79 -32.88
CA SER A 184 7.30 -6.22 -32.55
C SER A 184 6.38 -5.02 -32.48
N LEU A 185 5.53 -4.86 -33.49
CA LEU A 185 4.69 -3.67 -33.61
C LEU A 185 3.64 -3.62 -32.47
N PRO A 186 3.44 -2.44 -31.83
CA PRO A 186 2.39 -2.29 -30.83
C PRO A 186 1.01 -2.68 -31.37
N PRO A 187 0.24 -3.52 -30.66
CA PRO A 187 -1.05 -4.00 -31.15
C PRO A 187 -2.11 -2.89 -31.15
N THR A 188 -3.08 -3.02 -32.04
CA THR A 188 -4.30 -2.20 -32.04
C THR A 188 -5.54 -3.06 -32.25
N THR A 189 -6.67 -2.65 -31.69
CA THR A 189 -7.95 -3.37 -31.84
C THR A 189 -9.08 -2.40 -32.16
N ALA A 190 -10.13 -2.86 -32.85
CA ALA A 190 -11.30 -2.03 -33.12
C ALA A 190 -12.18 -1.82 -31.87
N SER A 191 -12.24 -2.82 -30.98
CA SER A 191 -13.13 -2.87 -29.82
C SER A 191 -12.45 -2.52 -28.48
N GLY A 192 -11.11 -2.45 -28.43
CA GLY A 192 -10.35 -2.34 -27.18
C GLY A 192 -10.19 -3.68 -26.44
N GLY A 193 -10.60 -4.80 -27.05
CA GLY A 193 -10.72 -6.07 -26.36
C GLY A 193 -9.40 -6.79 -26.06
N PHE A 194 -8.35 -6.67 -26.88
CA PHE A 194 -7.05 -7.36 -26.73
C PHE A 194 -7.09 -8.71 -25.96
N ASN A 195 -7.82 -9.69 -26.49
CA ASN A 195 -8.03 -11.00 -25.87
C ASN A 195 -7.23 -12.11 -26.58
N ASP A 196 -6.00 -11.81 -26.97
CA ASP A 196 -5.12 -12.74 -27.66
C ASP A 196 -4.57 -13.81 -26.71
N SER A 197 -4.12 -14.93 -27.30
CA SER A 197 -3.54 -16.07 -26.58
C SER A 197 -2.22 -15.70 -25.88
N VAL A 198 -1.91 -16.34 -24.74
CA VAL A 198 -0.77 -16.01 -23.85
C VAL A 198 0.61 -16.02 -24.54
N GLU A 199 0.78 -16.85 -25.56
CA GLU A 199 2.01 -16.99 -26.34
C GLU A 199 2.20 -15.89 -27.38
N THR A 200 1.26 -14.95 -27.50
CA THR A 200 1.34 -13.86 -28.46
C THR A 200 2.04 -12.63 -27.89
N ASP A 201 2.68 -11.86 -28.78
CA ASP A 201 3.23 -10.56 -28.42
C ASP A 201 2.12 -9.56 -28.05
N ASN A 202 0.92 -9.71 -28.60
CA ASN A 202 -0.25 -8.90 -28.21
C ASN A 202 -0.61 -9.09 -26.72
N PHE A 203 -0.69 -10.34 -26.23
CA PHE A 203 -0.95 -10.61 -24.82
C PHE A 203 0.15 -10.03 -23.92
N THR A 204 1.41 -10.14 -24.36
CA THR A 204 2.56 -9.57 -23.66
C THR A 204 2.48 -8.04 -23.61
N ALA A 205 2.15 -7.38 -24.72
CA ALA A 205 1.99 -5.93 -24.80
C ALA A 205 0.93 -5.41 -23.83
N VAL A 206 -0.22 -6.07 -23.79
CA VAL A 206 -1.33 -5.66 -22.92
C VAL A 206 -0.98 -5.90 -21.44
N SER A 207 -0.30 -7.00 -21.14
CA SER A 207 0.21 -7.30 -19.79
C SER A 207 1.25 -6.27 -19.34
N ALA A 208 2.21 -5.93 -20.20
CA ALA A 208 3.22 -4.90 -19.94
C ALA A 208 2.57 -3.54 -19.65
N TYR A 209 1.63 -3.12 -20.50
CA TYR A 209 0.87 -1.88 -20.32
C TYR A 209 0.11 -1.88 -18.99
N TYR A 210 -0.63 -2.95 -18.70
CA TYR A 210 -1.43 -3.08 -17.49
C TYR A 210 -0.55 -3.07 -16.23
N HIS A 211 0.55 -3.81 -16.20
CA HIS A 211 1.45 -3.89 -15.04
C HIS A 211 2.17 -2.58 -14.76
N ILE A 212 2.72 -1.92 -15.77
CA ILE A 212 3.40 -0.63 -15.60
C ILE A 212 2.42 0.45 -15.14
N THR A 213 1.24 0.56 -15.77
CA THR A 213 0.21 1.54 -15.34
C THR A 213 -0.30 1.25 -13.92
N LYS A 214 -0.47 -0.03 -13.55
CA LYS A 214 -0.81 -0.45 -12.18
C LYS A 214 0.22 0.00 -11.14
N LEU A 215 1.52 -0.04 -11.47
CA LEU A 215 2.58 0.42 -10.56
C LEU A 215 2.60 1.95 -10.40
N PHE A 216 2.32 2.72 -11.46
CA PHE A 216 2.13 4.16 -11.34
C PHE A 216 0.88 4.54 -10.52
N ARG A 217 -0.22 3.78 -10.64
CA ARG A 217 -1.39 3.95 -9.77
C ARG A 217 -1.06 3.63 -8.32
N LEU A 218 -0.34 2.54 -8.06
CA LEU A 218 0.15 2.20 -6.71
C LEU A 218 0.96 3.34 -6.10
N LEU A 219 1.87 3.94 -6.87
CA LEU A 219 2.67 5.09 -6.42
C LEU A 219 1.77 6.25 -5.96
N ALA A 220 0.75 6.59 -6.77
CA ALA A 220 -0.23 7.62 -6.42
C ALA A 220 -1.08 7.25 -5.19
N GLU A 221 -1.52 5.99 -5.08
CA GLU A 221 -2.30 5.50 -3.94
C GLU A 221 -1.50 5.47 -2.62
N LEU A 222 -0.18 5.33 -2.70
CA LEU A 222 0.72 5.43 -1.55
C LEU A 222 0.98 6.90 -1.15
N GLY A 223 0.43 7.87 -1.89
CA GLY A 223 0.54 9.30 -1.57
C GLY A 223 1.69 10.02 -2.27
N PHE A 224 2.37 9.39 -3.22
CA PHE A 224 3.46 10.01 -3.98
C PHE A 224 2.92 10.58 -5.30
N PRO A 225 2.99 11.91 -5.54
CA PRO A 225 2.54 12.48 -6.80
C PRO A 225 3.48 12.07 -7.94
N VAL A 226 2.99 11.21 -8.84
CA VAL A 226 3.78 10.62 -9.94
C VAL A 226 4.60 11.66 -10.71
N LYS A 227 4.00 12.80 -11.04
CA LYS A 227 4.67 13.86 -11.82
C LYS A 227 5.85 14.50 -11.10
N THR A 228 5.80 14.63 -9.78
CA THR A 228 6.90 15.22 -9.00
C THR A 228 7.94 14.17 -8.62
N PHE A 229 7.52 12.91 -8.50
CA PHE A 229 8.44 11.79 -8.27
C PHE A 229 9.33 11.55 -9.50
N PHE A 230 8.74 11.64 -10.70
CA PHE A 230 9.42 11.46 -11.98
C PHE A 230 9.59 12.80 -12.72
N ILE A 231 10.27 13.76 -12.09
CA ILE A 231 10.41 15.13 -12.61
C ILE A 231 11.31 15.22 -13.85
N ASN A 232 12.28 14.31 -13.98
CA ASN A 232 13.24 14.24 -15.07
C ASN A 232 12.83 13.22 -16.15
N THR A 233 11.70 12.52 -15.96
CA THR A 233 11.18 11.56 -16.94
C THR A 233 9.97 12.10 -17.70
N GLN A 234 9.92 11.80 -19.00
CA GLN A 234 8.81 12.19 -19.87
C GLN A 234 7.70 11.13 -19.84
N PHE A 235 6.46 11.59 -19.71
CA PHE A 235 5.27 10.76 -19.83
C PHE A 235 4.59 10.95 -21.20
N PRO A 236 3.99 9.90 -21.78
CA PRO A 236 3.95 8.53 -21.26
C PRO A 236 5.31 7.82 -21.35
N PHE A 237 5.58 6.90 -20.42
CA PHE A 237 6.77 6.05 -20.48
C PHE A 237 6.68 5.11 -21.68
N PRO A 238 7.71 5.02 -22.54
CA PRO A 238 7.73 4.02 -23.58
C PRO A 238 8.00 2.64 -22.95
N VAL A 239 7.21 1.66 -23.35
CA VAL A 239 7.30 0.27 -22.92
C VAL A 239 7.44 -0.62 -24.15
N ASP A 240 8.61 -1.22 -24.31
CA ASP A 240 8.84 -2.28 -25.28
C ASP A 240 8.50 -3.62 -24.66
N HIS A 241 7.52 -4.28 -25.25
CA HIS A 241 7.01 -5.57 -24.78
C HIS A 241 7.80 -6.74 -25.36
N ARG A 242 8.70 -6.50 -26.32
CA ARG A 242 9.48 -7.53 -26.98
C ARG A 242 10.85 -7.04 -27.44
N GLY A 243 11.82 -7.08 -26.52
CA GLY A 243 13.21 -6.71 -26.75
C GLY A 243 14.22 -7.86 -26.63
N PHE A 244 15.48 -7.46 -26.47
CA PHE A 244 16.68 -8.28 -26.26
C PHE A 244 16.94 -9.35 -27.32
N ASN A 245 16.54 -9.13 -28.56
CA ASN A 245 16.58 -10.10 -29.65
C ASN A 245 16.03 -11.47 -29.19
N ASP A 246 14.86 -11.45 -28.53
CA ASP A 246 14.16 -12.62 -28.01
C ASP A 246 14.85 -13.32 -26.81
N MET A 247 15.84 -12.70 -26.17
CA MET A 247 16.46 -13.26 -24.97
C MET A 247 15.58 -13.12 -23.74
N VAL A 248 15.84 -13.98 -22.73
CA VAL A 248 15.22 -13.87 -21.41
C VAL A 248 15.90 -12.74 -20.64
N SER A 249 15.24 -11.59 -20.62
CA SER A 249 15.74 -10.37 -19.96
C SER A 249 14.62 -9.35 -19.78
N ALA A 250 14.83 -8.42 -18.87
CA ALA A 250 14.04 -7.20 -18.70
C ALA A 250 14.97 -6.06 -18.25
N GLN A 251 14.61 -4.81 -18.54
CA GLN A 251 15.38 -3.64 -18.12
C GLN A 251 14.53 -2.37 -18.06
N ALA A 252 14.81 -1.48 -17.11
CA ALA A 252 14.45 -0.07 -17.16
C ALA A 252 15.70 0.82 -17.39
N PRO A 253 16.06 1.12 -18.65
CA PRO A 253 17.24 1.93 -18.96
C PRO A 253 17.05 3.40 -18.55
N GLY A 254 18.15 4.14 -18.43
CA GLY A 254 18.12 5.59 -18.23
C GLY A 254 17.75 6.33 -19.52
N ASN A 255 17.21 7.54 -19.38
CA ASN A 255 16.97 8.44 -20.50
C ASN A 255 18.30 8.94 -21.09
N SER A 256 18.25 9.61 -22.25
CA SER A 256 19.44 10.13 -22.92
C SER A 256 20.24 11.15 -22.10
N THR A 257 19.61 11.78 -21.11
CA THR A 257 20.24 12.76 -20.21
C THR A 257 20.89 12.09 -19.00
N GLY A 258 20.60 10.81 -18.75
CA GLY A 258 21.12 10.04 -17.63
C GLY A 258 20.57 10.44 -16.26
N ASN A 259 19.47 11.18 -16.21
CA ASN A 259 18.91 11.75 -14.97
C ASN A 259 17.46 11.34 -14.67
N GLY A 260 16.90 10.45 -15.49
CA GLY A 260 15.55 9.94 -15.39
C GLY A 260 15.46 8.62 -16.16
N CYS A 261 14.31 7.95 -16.08
CA CYS A 261 14.09 6.67 -16.73
C CYS A 261 13.78 6.87 -18.23
N GLY A 262 14.34 6.00 -19.08
CA GLY A 262 14.15 6.01 -20.52
C GLY A 262 12.98 5.17 -21.01
N GLY A 263 12.40 4.33 -20.15
CA GLY A 263 11.33 3.40 -20.50
C GLY A 263 11.51 2.03 -19.86
N PHE A 264 10.80 1.05 -20.39
CA PHE A 264 10.90 -0.36 -20.00
C PHE A 264 11.08 -1.23 -21.23
N ILE A 265 11.93 -2.25 -21.15
CA ILE A 265 12.16 -3.24 -22.21
C ILE A 265 11.96 -4.62 -21.61
N PHE A 266 11.16 -5.45 -22.26
CA PHE A 266 10.87 -6.82 -21.82
C PHE A 266 11.15 -7.83 -22.93
N GLY A 267 11.85 -8.91 -22.62
CA GLY A 267 12.09 -10.03 -23.53
C GLY A 267 11.15 -11.21 -23.26
N ARG A 268 11.65 -12.42 -23.51
CA ARG A 268 10.91 -13.67 -23.28
C ARG A 268 10.95 -14.14 -21.83
N ALA A 269 9.92 -14.82 -21.39
CA ALA A 269 9.87 -15.47 -20.08
C ALA A 269 10.72 -16.75 -20.01
N ASP A 270 10.87 -17.44 -21.14
CA ASP A 270 11.72 -18.62 -21.33
C ASP A 270 12.22 -18.66 -22.78
N ARG A 271 13.47 -19.07 -23.01
CA ARG A 271 14.08 -19.15 -24.36
C ARG A 271 13.34 -20.11 -25.29
N ASN A 272 12.62 -21.07 -24.75
CA ASN A 272 11.94 -22.13 -25.51
C ASN A 272 10.46 -21.83 -25.79
N THR A 273 9.96 -20.64 -25.43
CA THR A 273 8.53 -20.30 -25.48
C THR A 273 8.35 -18.91 -26.08
N GLN A 274 7.15 -18.57 -26.56
CA GLN A 274 6.86 -17.21 -27.04
C GLN A 274 6.29 -16.30 -25.95
N ILE A 275 6.05 -16.82 -24.75
CA ILE A 275 5.47 -16.07 -23.64
C ILE A 275 6.44 -14.98 -23.22
N GLY A 276 5.97 -13.74 -23.17
CA GLY A 276 6.78 -12.59 -22.78
C GLY A 276 6.92 -12.46 -21.27
N ILE A 277 8.09 -12.00 -20.82
CA ILE A 277 8.39 -11.88 -19.38
C ILE A 277 7.56 -10.80 -18.69
N ALA A 278 7.03 -9.83 -19.45
CA ALA A 278 6.14 -8.79 -18.94
C ALA A 278 4.77 -9.30 -18.45
N ALA A 279 4.42 -10.54 -18.79
CA ALA A 279 3.25 -11.22 -18.24
C ALA A 279 3.43 -11.56 -16.74
N ASP A 280 4.66 -11.53 -16.22
CA ASP A 280 4.95 -11.65 -14.79
C ASP A 280 4.97 -10.27 -14.13
N PHE A 281 3.95 -9.98 -13.32
CA PHE A 281 3.85 -8.72 -12.57
C PHE A 281 5.06 -8.48 -11.65
N ARG A 282 5.68 -9.53 -11.10
CA ARG A 282 6.85 -9.41 -10.23
C ARG A 282 8.05 -8.89 -11.01
N VAL A 283 8.23 -9.32 -12.25
CA VAL A 283 9.30 -8.82 -13.13
C VAL A 283 9.05 -7.37 -13.52
N ALA A 284 7.81 -7.01 -13.89
CA ALA A 284 7.48 -5.60 -14.15
C ALA A 284 7.73 -4.71 -12.90
N THR A 285 7.43 -5.22 -11.71
CA THR A 285 7.70 -4.54 -10.43
C THR A 285 9.21 -4.41 -10.16
N HIS A 286 10.00 -5.41 -10.55
CA HIS A 286 11.46 -5.35 -10.46
C HIS A 286 12.01 -4.17 -11.27
N GLU A 287 11.63 -4.09 -12.55
CA GLU A 287 12.08 -3.01 -13.44
C GLU A 287 11.60 -1.64 -12.97
N PHE A 288 10.39 -1.57 -12.41
CA PHE A 288 9.89 -0.34 -11.80
C PHE A 288 10.76 0.14 -10.63
N GLY A 289 11.39 -0.78 -9.90
CA GLY A 289 12.39 -0.46 -8.87
C GLY A 289 13.59 0.31 -9.42
N HIS A 290 14.08 -0.06 -10.61
CA HIS A 290 15.13 0.69 -11.31
C HIS A 290 14.63 2.07 -11.77
N ALA A 291 13.41 2.14 -12.32
CA ALA A 291 12.81 3.40 -12.75
C ALA A 291 12.71 4.44 -11.62
N LEU A 292 12.34 4.01 -10.41
CA LEU A 292 12.27 4.89 -9.23
C LEU A 292 13.63 5.51 -8.87
N LEU A 293 14.73 4.78 -9.09
CA LEU A 293 16.08 5.25 -8.75
C LEU A 293 16.64 6.23 -9.77
N TRP A 294 16.28 6.12 -11.04
CA TRP A 294 16.79 7.03 -12.08
C TRP A 294 16.50 8.49 -11.78
N ASP A 295 15.29 8.84 -11.38
CA ASP A 295 14.93 10.23 -11.03
C ASP A 295 15.50 10.67 -9.68
N ALA A 296 15.64 9.75 -8.72
CA ALA A 296 16.12 10.07 -7.38
C ALA A 296 17.65 10.28 -7.34
N ILE A 297 18.41 9.40 -7.98
CA ILE A 297 19.87 9.32 -7.82
C ILE A 297 20.63 9.19 -9.16
N HIS A 298 19.95 9.30 -10.30
CA HIS A 298 20.56 9.25 -11.63
C HIS A 298 21.36 7.97 -11.92
N TRP A 299 20.95 6.87 -11.29
CA TRP A 299 21.61 5.57 -11.38
C TRP A 299 20.57 4.46 -11.17
N PRO A 300 20.65 3.29 -11.85
CA PRO A 300 19.63 2.27 -11.74
C PRO A 300 19.73 1.44 -10.46
N GLY A 301 20.77 1.59 -9.63
CA GLY A 301 20.96 0.78 -8.43
C GLY A 301 21.30 1.58 -7.19
N PHE A 302 21.36 0.91 -6.05
CA PHE A 302 22.05 1.47 -4.89
C PHE A 302 23.55 1.20 -5.02
N GLY A 303 24.40 1.93 -4.28
CA GLY A 303 25.83 1.61 -4.20
C GLY A 303 26.09 0.29 -3.46
N PHE A 304 25.08 -0.22 -2.75
CA PHE A 304 25.14 -1.42 -1.93
C PHE A 304 24.17 -2.53 -2.38
N ALA A 305 23.33 -2.30 -3.40
CA ALA A 305 22.34 -3.28 -3.84
C ALA A 305 21.92 -3.03 -5.27
N HIS A 306 21.50 -4.08 -5.96
CA HIS A 306 21.16 -4.02 -7.38
C HIS A 306 20.03 -3.00 -7.66
N SER A 307 18.94 -3.07 -6.89
CA SER A 307 17.81 -2.11 -6.88
C SER A 307 16.83 -2.52 -5.77
N PRO A 308 15.79 -1.72 -5.44
CA PRO A 308 14.71 -2.18 -4.59
C PRO A 308 13.72 -3.09 -5.33
N GLY A 309 13.93 -3.40 -6.62
CA GLY A 309 12.93 -4.03 -7.49
C GLY A 309 12.48 -5.41 -6.99
N ASP A 310 13.44 -6.27 -6.68
CA ASP A 310 13.16 -7.56 -6.03
C ASP A 310 12.43 -7.34 -4.71
N SER A 311 12.77 -6.27 -3.97
CA SER A 311 12.15 -5.80 -2.71
C SER A 311 10.73 -5.23 -2.83
N LEU A 312 10.32 -4.77 -4.01
CA LEU A 312 8.94 -4.35 -4.27
C LEU A 312 8.08 -5.53 -4.73
N ALA A 313 8.65 -6.42 -5.55
CA ALA A 313 7.95 -7.55 -6.15
C ALA A 313 7.42 -8.55 -5.12
N ALA A 314 8.26 -9.02 -4.20
CA ALA A 314 7.84 -9.94 -3.15
C ALA A 314 6.93 -9.28 -2.10
N ILE A 315 7.21 -8.07 -1.58
CA ILE A 315 6.34 -7.40 -0.59
C ILE A 315 4.94 -7.19 -1.17
N TYR A 316 4.84 -6.68 -2.40
CA TYR A 316 3.53 -6.42 -3.01
C TYR A 316 2.73 -7.72 -3.19
N CYS A 317 3.41 -8.79 -3.61
CA CYS A 317 2.76 -10.05 -3.93
C CYS A 317 2.62 -11.01 -2.75
N ASP A 318 3.15 -10.65 -1.57
CA ASP A 318 3.13 -11.48 -0.36
C ASP A 318 1.71 -11.74 0.21
N PRO A 319 0.80 -10.74 0.28
CA PRO A 319 -0.55 -10.98 0.79
C PRO A 319 -1.35 -11.97 -0.07
N ARG A 320 -1.77 -13.08 0.54
CA ARG A 320 -2.42 -14.24 -0.12
C ARG A 320 -1.54 -14.83 -1.24
N ASN A 321 -0.24 -14.96 -1.00
CA ASN A 321 0.65 -15.67 -1.91
C ASN A 321 0.49 -17.19 -1.73
N ASP A 322 -0.04 -17.88 -2.74
CA ASP A 322 -0.19 -19.34 -2.74
C ASP A 322 0.97 -20.07 -3.43
N ALA A 323 2.05 -19.35 -3.80
CA ALA A 323 3.25 -19.96 -4.37
C ALA A 323 3.83 -21.05 -3.44
N GLN A 324 4.28 -22.17 -4.02
CA GLN A 324 4.81 -23.31 -3.26
C GLN A 324 5.96 -22.92 -2.34
N ASP A 325 6.86 -22.07 -2.86
CA ASP A 325 7.95 -21.52 -2.12
C ASP A 325 7.75 -20.01 -2.00
N ARG A 326 7.27 -19.57 -0.83
CA ARG A 326 7.01 -18.17 -0.54
C ARG A 326 8.29 -17.33 -0.57
N PHE A 327 9.47 -17.94 -0.39
CA PHE A 327 10.75 -17.26 -0.38
C PHE A 327 11.39 -17.12 -1.76
N ASP A 328 10.76 -17.69 -2.79
CA ASP A 328 11.10 -17.39 -4.17
C ASP A 328 10.40 -16.11 -4.62
N THR A 329 11.21 -15.10 -4.95
CA THR A 329 10.71 -13.80 -5.40
C THR A 329 10.01 -13.91 -6.76
N PHE A 330 10.44 -14.83 -7.63
CA PHE A 330 9.93 -15.00 -9.00
C PHE A 330 9.49 -16.46 -9.22
N PRO A 331 8.38 -16.89 -8.59
CA PRO A 331 8.00 -18.30 -8.56
C PRO A 331 7.48 -18.85 -9.90
N TRP A 332 7.18 -18.00 -10.88
CA TRP A 332 6.70 -18.42 -12.21
C TRP A 332 7.78 -18.28 -13.30
N SER A 333 8.58 -17.22 -13.27
CA SER A 333 9.69 -16.99 -14.21
C SER A 333 10.89 -17.92 -13.99
N VAL A 334 11.72 -18.08 -15.03
CA VAL A 334 12.99 -18.82 -14.95
C VAL A 334 14.10 -18.05 -14.23
N VAL A 335 13.89 -16.76 -13.94
CA VAL A 335 14.83 -15.87 -13.22
C VAL A 335 14.67 -16.02 -11.70
N ARG A 336 14.88 -17.24 -11.19
CA ARG A 336 14.64 -17.60 -9.78
C ARG A 336 15.60 -16.83 -8.85
N ARG A 337 15.05 -16.11 -7.86
CA ARG A 337 15.81 -15.39 -6.83
C ARG A 337 15.15 -15.60 -5.46
N ARG A 338 15.97 -15.72 -4.41
CA ARG A 338 15.50 -16.01 -3.06
C ARG A 338 15.74 -14.86 -2.10
N HIS A 339 14.84 -14.69 -1.13
CA HIS A 339 14.92 -13.64 -0.10
C HIS A 339 14.95 -14.17 1.34
N ASP A 340 15.24 -15.46 1.55
CA ASP A 340 15.43 -16.13 2.85
C ASP A 340 16.90 -16.53 3.09
N ARG A 341 17.83 -15.74 2.54
CA ARG A 341 19.26 -16.07 2.54
C ARG A 341 19.91 -15.76 3.90
N GLU A 342 20.44 -16.79 4.54
CA GLU A 342 20.99 -16.71 5.89
C GLU A 342 22.35 -15.99 5.96
N VAL A 343 22.57 -15.22 7.02
CA VAL A 343 23.85 -14.55 7.29
C VAL A 343 25.00 -15.54 7.47
N THR A 344 24.70 -16.73 8.02
CA THR A 344 25.68 -17.79 8.25
C THR A 344 26.20 -18.42 6.96
N ASP A 345 25.47 -18.27 5.86
CA ASP A 345 25.87 -18.74 4.53
C ASP A 345 26.67 -17.66 3.76
N GLY A 346 26.91 -16.51 4.40
CA GLY A 346 27.71 -15.42 3.87
C GLY A 346 26.92 -14.32 3.16
N TRP A 347 25.59 -14.30 3.31
CA TRP A 347 24.69 -13.32 2.72
C TRP A 347 24.44 -12.08 3.61
N ALA A 348 25.25 -11.88 4.65
CA ALA A 348 25.21 -10.65 5.40
C ALA A 348 25.66 -9.44 4.54
N TRP A 349 25.31 -8.23 4.97
CA TRP A 349 25.94 -7.01 4.45
C TRP A 349 27.46 -7.11 4.60
N ASP A 350 28.21 -6.84 3.54
CA ASP A 350 29.67 -7.05 3.47
C ASP A 350 30.14 -8.51 3.70
N GLY A 351 29.24 -9.49 3.59
CA GLY A 351 29.53 -10.91 3.60
C GLY A 351 30.17 -11.42 2.30
N PRO A 352 30.76 -12.64 2.31
CA PRO A 352 31.46 -13.19 1.15
C PRO A 352 30.58 -13.40 -0.08
N GLN A 353 29.27 -13.66 0.08
CA GLN A 353 28.33 -13.80 -1.04
C GLN A 353 27.86 -12.44 -1.55
N TYR A 354 27.62 -11.48 -0.64
CA TYR A 354 27.27 -10.11 -0.99
C TYR A 354 28.35 -9.41 -1.85
N ARG A 355 29.63 -9.69 -1.61
CA ARG A 355 30.73 -9.15 -2.43
C ARG A 355 30.82 -9.78 -3.83
N ARG A 356 30.08 -10.86 -4.09
CA ARG A 356 30.07 -11.60 -5.37
C ARG A 356 28.81 -11.35 -6.19
N ASP A 357 27.66 -11.21 -5.53
CA ASP A 357 26.36 -10.97 -6.15
C ASP A 357 25.68 -9.74 -5.55
N GLY A 358 24.94 -8.97 -6.36
CA GLY A 358 24.06 -7.92 -5.87
C GLY A 358 22.69 -8.48 -5.47
N PRO A 359 22.33 -8.57 -4.18
CA PRO A 359 21.09 -9.23 -3.76
C PRO A 359 20.11 -8.27 -3.08
N ALA A 360 18.86 -8.74 -2.96
CA ALA A 360 17.73 -8.06 -2.35
C ALA A 360 17.33 -8.68 -1.00
N TYR A 361 16.69 -7.91 -0.11
CA TYR A 361 16.40 -8.32 1.27
C TYR A 361 15.04 -7.83 1.79
N TYR A 362 14.49 -8.56 2.79
CA TYR A 362 13.10 -8.44 3.26
C TYR A 362 12.86 -8.80 4.74
N LEU A 363 11.76 -8.26 5.28
CA LEU A 363 11.14 -8.66 6.56
C LEU A 363 9.78 -9.31 6.36
N HIS A 364 9.44 -10.25 7.26
CA HIS A 364 8.19 -11.00 7.22
C HIS A 364 7.14 -10.44 8.19
N ALA A 365 5.88 -10.40 7.73
CA ALA A 365 4.71 -10.32 8.59
C ALA A 365 3.86 -11.59 8.39
N ARG A 366 3.63 -12.34 9.49
CA ARG A 366 2.58 -13.37 9.55
C ARG A 366 1.34 -12.70 10.17
N GLY A 367 0.14 -13.17 9.85
CA GLY A 367 -1.10 -12.62 10.44
C GLY A 367 -2.31 -12.71 9.53
N ASP A 368 -3.43 -12.14 9.96
CA ASP A 368 -4.66 -11.99 9.17
C ASP A 368 -4.40 -11.17 7.88
N PHE A 369 -5.17 -11.44 6.83
CA PHE A 369 -5.05 -10.82 5.51
C PHE A 369 -5.03 -9.29 5.58
N HIS A 370 -5.87 -8.67 6.40
CA HIS A 370 -5.89 -7.22 6.54
C HIS A 370 -4.56 -6.68 7.11
N LYS A 371 -3.98 -7.38 8.10
CA LYS A 371 -2.67 -7.04 8.67
C LYS A 371 -1.53 -7.26 7.66
N GLN A 372 -1.57 -8.35 6.88
CA GLN A 372 -0.60 -8.59 5.80
C GLN A 372 -0.66 -7.50 4.74
N ASN A 373 -1.86 -7.12 4.30
CA ASN A 373 -2.05 -6.08 3.29
C ASN A 373 -1.61 -4.70 3.80
N TRP A 374 -1.93 -4.37 5.05
CA TRP A 374 -1.45 -3.14 5.69
C TRP A 374 0.08 -3.12 5.77
N ALA A 375 0.70 -4.19 6.29
CA ALA A 375 2.15 -4.28 6.44
C ALA A 375 2.87 -4.20 5.08
N SER A 376 2.31 -4.86 4.06
CA SER A 376 2.81 -4.79 2.68
C SER A 376 2.80 -3.35 2.17
N ARG A 377 1.64 -2.67 2.23
CA ARG A 377 1.52 -1.27 1.76
C ARG A 377 2.39 -0.31 2.55
N TYR A 378 2.48 -0.48 3.86
CA TYR A 378 3.34 0.35 4.72
C TYR A 378 4.81 0.15 4.36
N THR A 379 5.25 -1.08 4.13
CA THR A 379 6.64 -1.37 3.76
C THR A 379 6.97 -0.84 2.36
N LEU A 380 6.07 -0.97 1.38
CA LEU A 380 6.22 -0.34 0.06
C LEU A 380 6.36 1.18 0.18
N TYR A 381 5.54 1.80 1.02
CA TYR A 381 5.64 3.23 1.31
C TYR A 381 7.01 3.60 1.87
N LEU A 382 7.55 2.85 2.84
CA LEU A 382 8.86 3.15 3.43
C LEU A 382 10.01 3.02 2.43
N ILE A 383 9.97 2.00 1.56
CA ILE A 383 10.98 1.80 0.51
C ILE A 383 10.92 2.97 -0.49
N ILE A 384 9.74 3.27 -1.03
CA ILE A 384 9.55 4.33 -2.02
C ILE A 384 9.79 5.72 -1.40
N GLY A 385 9.32 5.95 -0.18
CA GLY A 385 9.53 7.18 0.57
C GLY A 385 11.00 7.40 0.91
N GLY A 386 11.73 6.34 1.28
CA GLY A 386 13.18 6.41 1.43
C GLY A 386 13.86 6.85 0.14
N ILE A 387 13.46 6.31 -1.02
CA ILE A 387 13.97 6.71 -2.34
C ILE A 387 13.66 8.19 -2.62
N ALA A 388 12.45 8.65 -2.29
CA ALA A 388 12.05 10.05 -2.47
C ALA A 388 12.89 11.05 -1.66
N THR A 389 13.60 10.59 -0.63
CA THR A 389 14.41 11.46 0.25
C THR A 389 15.90 11.50 -0.10
N ILE A 390 16.38 10.60 -0.98
CA ILE A 390 17.79 10.54 -1.38
C ILE A 390 17.99 11.24 -2.72
N THR A 391 19.13 11.93 -2.87
CA THR A 391 19.50 12.67 -4.10
C THR A 391 20.86 12.24 -4.66
N THR A 392 21.57 11.37 -3.94
CA THR A 392 22.87 10.81 -4.33
C THR A 392 22.86 9.32 -4.06
N THR A 393 23.65 8.56 -4.83
CA THR A 393 23.74 7.11 -4.68
C THR A 393 24.29 6.77 -3.28
N PRO A 394 23.51 6.10 -2.41
CA PRO A 394 24.01 5.67 -1.11
C PRO A 394 25.02 4.55 -1.32
N SER A 395 26.24 4.75 -0.84
CA SER A 395 27.31 3.74 -0.93
C SER A 395 27.18 2.65 0.12
N MET A 396 26.46 2.91 1.21
CA MET A 396 26.31 1.97 2.33
C MET A 396 24.83 1.80 2.73
N PRO A 397 24.40 0.59 3.13
CA PRO A 397 22.99 0.33 3.47
C PRO A 397 22.43 1.23 4.57
N TYR A 398 23.25 1.61 5.56
CA TYR A 398 22.79 2.42 6.70
C TYR A 398 22.29 3.81 6.28
N GLN A 399 22.79 4.37 5.17
CA GLN A 399 22.33 5.65 4.65
C GLN A 399 20.88 5.54 4.17
N TYR A 400 20.54 4.42 3.54
CA TYR A 400 19.18 4.14 3.11
C TYR A 400 18.27 3.74 4.29
N VAL A 401 18.79 3.08 5.32
CA VAL A 401 18.04 2.87 6.58
C VAL A 401 17.59 4.21 7.18
N SER A 402 18.50 5.19 7.26
CA SER A 402 18.15 6.54 7.75
C SER A 402 17.07 7.21 6.88
N ALA A 403 17.11 7.01 5.56
CA ALA A 403 16.10 7.50 4.63
C ALA A 403 14.73 6.84 4.87
N MET A 404 14.69 5.52 5.05
CA MET A 404 13.45 4.78 5.38
C MET A 404 12.87 5.20 6.73
N ILE A 405 13.72 5.39 7.75
CA ILE A 405 13.27 5.92 9.06
C ILE A 405 12.73 7.34 8.92
N SER A 406 13.34 8.17 8.07
CA SER A 406 12.85 9.54 7.81
C SER A 406 11.52 9.54 7.06
N ALA A 407 11.29 8.57 6.18
CA ALA A 407 10.01 8.38 5.50
C ALA A 407 8.89 7.98 6.46
N ASP A 408 9.21 7.32 7.59
CA ASP A 408 8.25 6.98 8.65
C ASP A 408 7.82 8.22 9.48
N ASN A 409 8.07 9.45 9.06
CA ASN A 409 7.73 10.64 9.86
C ASN A 409 6.35 11.24 9.51
N GLY A 410 5.74 11.95 10.46
CA GLY A 410 4.48 12.69 10.25
C GLY A 410 3.26 11.78 10.11
N THR A 411 2.55 11.84 8.98
CA THR A 411 1.38 10.99 8.71
C THR A 411 1.67 10.09 7.51
N VAL A 412 1.66 8.79 7.75
CA VAL A 412 1.98 7.75 6.76
C VAL A 412 0.73 6.92 6.50
N LEU A 413 0.22 6.98 5.27
CA LEU A 413 -1.00 6.26 4.84
C LEU A 413 -2.22 6.47 5.76
N GLY A 414 -2.32 7.66 6.38
CA GLY A 414 -3.39 8.00 7.33
C GLY A 414 -3.10 7.63 8.79
N TYR A 415 -1.94 7.07 9.10
CA TYR A 415 -1.51 6.70 10.45
C TYR A 415 -0.41 7.63 10.96
N PRO A 416 -0.32 7.89 12.28
CA PRO A 416 0.83 8.58 12.85
C PRO A 416 2.13 7.79 12.64
N GLY A 417 3.11 8.41 11.99
CA GLY A 417 4.41 7.83 11.72
C GLY A 417 5.33 7.78 12.94
N GLY A 418 6.38 6.99 12.85
CA GLY A 418 7.50 6.92 13.79
C GLY A 418 7.52 5.61 14.57
N ALA A 419 6.44 4.83 14.47
CA ALA A 419 6.27 3.61 15.25
C ALA A 419 7.19 2.46 14.80
N VAL A 420 7.58 2.42 13.52
CA VAL A 420 8.32 1.26 12.97
C VAL A 420 9.83 1.50 12.84
N ARG A 421 10.32 2.69 13.22
CA ARG A 421 11.75 3.05 13.12
C ARG A 421 12.70 2.02 13.72
N LYS A 422 12.33 1.41 14.85
CA LYS A 422 13.15 0.39 15.52
C LYS A 422 13.17 -0.92 14.75
N ILE A 423 12.03 -1.32 14.16
CA ILE A 423 11.94 -2.46 13.24
C ILE A 423 12.78 -2.24 11.99
N ILE A 424 12.75 -1.04 11.40
CA ILE A 424 13.57 -0.73 10.22
C ILE A 424 15.06 -0.87 10.55
N ARG A 425 15.52 -0.41 11.70
CA ARG A 425 16.93 -0.62 12.10
C ARG A 425 17.21 -2.11 12.35
N TRP A 426 16.34 -2.76 13.12
CA TRP A 426 16.47 -4.17 13.49
C TRP A 426 16.51 -5.09 12.27
N SER A 427 15.72 -4.83 11.23
CA SER A 427 15.71 -5.67 10.03
C SER A 427 17.07 -5.76 9.35
N PHE A 428 17.75 -4.63 9.21
CA PHE A 428 19.08 -4.59 8.62
C PHE A 428 20.14 -5.17 9.57
N GLU A 429 19.98 -4.99 10.90
CA GLU A 429 20.78 -5.68 11.90
C GLU A 429 20.69 -7.20 11.74
N LYS A 430 19.51 -7.77 11.49
CA LYS A 430 19.34 -9.22 11.29
C LYS A 430 20.10 -9.75 10.07
N GLN A 431 20.30 -8.91 9.06
CA GLN A 431 21.13 -9.22 7.89
C GLN A 431 22.60 -8.81 8.05
N GLY A 432 23.08 -8.54 9.26
CA GLY A 432 24.50 -8.27 9.52
C GLY A 432 24.95 -6.83 9.33
N LEU A 433 24.04 -5.85 9.28
CA LEU A 433 24.44 -4.44 9.20
C LEU A 433 25.04 -3.98 10.54
N TYR A 434 25.81 -2.89 10.54
CA TYR A 434 26.40 -2.25 11.73
C TYR A 434 27.61 -2.95 12.34
N HIS A 435 28.17 -3.98 11.70
CA HIS A 435 29.52 -4.44 12.03
C HIS A 435 30.56 -3.34 11.76
N PRO A 436 31.66 -3.27 12.54
CA PRO A 436 32.74 -2.33 12.28
C PRO A 436 33.36 -2.49 10.88
N LEU A 437 33.81 -1.38 10.29
CA LEU A 437 34.37 -1.32 8.93
C LEU A 437 35.59 -2.24 8.71
N SER A 438 36.27 -2.70 9.77
CA SER A 438 37.42 -3.60 9.71
C SER A 438 37.04 -5.09 9.70
N THR A 439 35.91 -5.45 9.08
CA THR A 439 35.39 -6.83 9.15
C THR A 439 36.39 -7.83 8.53
N PRO A 440 36.74 -8.92 9.26
CA PRO A 440 37.78 -9.87 8.87
C PRO A 440 37.41 -10.73 7.64
N THR A 441 38.39 -11.46 7.10
CA THR A 441 38.16 -12.49 6.08
C THR A 441 37.41 -13.67 6.72
N PRO A 442 36.33 -14.22 6.10
CA PRO A 442 35.86 -14.02 4.72
C PRO A 442 34.85 -12.87 4.51
N GLY A 443 34.45 -12.16 5.55
CA GLY A 443 33.43 -11.10 5.55
C GLY A 443 32.48 -11.24 6.75
N VAL A 444 31.41 -10.46 6.81
CA VAL A 444 30.38 -10.61 7.85
C VAL A 444 29.63 -11.92 7.60
N MET A 445 29.43 -12.72 8.65
CA MET A 445 28.63 -13.96 8.60
C MET A 445 27.70 -14.11 9.81
N THR A 446 27.47 -13.02 10.53
CA THR A 446 26.68 -12.96 11.76
C THR A 446 25.72 -11.79 11.70
N ARG A 447 24.68 -11.83 12.53
CA ARG A 447 23.82 -10.66 12.77
C ARG A 447 24.64 -9.48 13.26
N GLY A 448 24.15 -8.29 12.95
CA GLY A 448 24.70 -7.01 13.37
C GLY A 448 24.62 -6.81 14.88
N PRO A 449 25.45 -5.92 15.45
CA PRO A 449 25.27 -5.51 16.83
C PRO A 449 23.98 -4.68 17.00
N PRO A 450 23.28 -4.85 18.15
CA PRO A 450 22.19 -3.98 18.56
C PRO A 450 22.68 -2.54 18.78
N PRO A 451 21.78 -1.56 18.97
CA PRO A 451 22.18 -0.20 19.37
C PRO A 451 23.06 -0.24 20.64
N ALA A 452 23.84 0.81 20.88
CA ALA A 452 24.67 0.90 22.09
C ALA A 452 23.84 0.75 23.37
N VAL A 453 22.69 1.42 23.42
CA VAL A 453 21.70 1.31 24.49
C VAL A 453 20.39 0.84 23.87
N ASP A 454 19.83 -0.26 24.39
CA ASP A 454 18.59 -0.88 23.87
C ASP A 454 17.85 -1.56 25.05
N PRO A 455 17.38 -0.79 26.05
CA PRO A 455 16.58 -1.30 27.14
C PRO A 455 15.28 -1.88 26.62
N TYR A 456 14.79 -2.96 27.22
CA TYR A 456 13.51 -3.53 26.83
C TYR A 456 12.78 -4.08 28.04
N ILE A 457 11.45 -4.09 27.95
CA ILE A 457 10.61 -4.79 28.91
C ILE A 457 10.52 -6.23 28.47
N ASP A 458 10.72 -7.17 29.40
CA ASP A 458 10.68 -8.59 29.09
C ASP A 458 9.26 -9.06 28.71
N ALA A 459 8.93 -8.92 27.43
CA ALA A 459 7.67 -9.39 26.85
C ALA A 459 7.74 -10.85 26.36
N GLY A 460 8.82 -11.58 26.68
CA GLY A 460 9.07 -12.93 26.14
C GLY A 460 9.68 -12.95 24.72
N ARG A 461 10.20 -11.81 24.26
CA ARG A 461 10.89 -11.66 22.95
C ARG A 461 12.39 -11.40 23.07
N ASP A 462 12.95 -11.35 24.29
CA ASP A 462 14.36 -11.01 24.54
C ASP A 462 14.84 -9.71 23.86
N GLY A 463 13.94 -8.74 23.70
CA GLY A 463 14.21 -7.45 23.04
C GLY A 463 14.09 -7.46 21.51
N GLU A 464 13.73 -8.59 20.91
CA GLU A 464 13.56 -8.76 19.46
C GLU A 464 12.17 -8.34 18.96
N TYR A 465 12.05 -8.21 17.63
CA TYR A 465 10.86 -7.69 16.93
C TYR A 465 10.18 -8.73 16.04
N ASP A 466 10.47 -10.01 16.24
CA ASP A 466 9.77 -11.09 15.56
C ASP A 466 8.26 -10.96 15.77
N TYR A 467 7.49 -11.24 14.70
CA TYR A 467 6.05 -11.15 14.77
C TYR A 467 5.50 -12.12 15.83
N ALA A 468 4.87 -11.57 16.85
CA ALA A 468 4.10 -12.29 17.83
C ALA A 468 2.76 -11.56 18.06
N PRO A 469 1.63 -12.28 18.16
CA PRO A 469 0.39 -11.67 18.62
C PRO A 469 0.63 -11.03 19.99
N MET A 470 0.09 -9.83 20.22
CA MET A 470 0.18 -9.18 21.52
C MET A 470 -0.57 -10.02 22.56
N SER A 471 0.17 -10.76 23.39
CA SER A 471 -0.39 -11.77 24.30
C SER A 471 -1.20 -11.16 25.45
N GLY A 472 -1.06 -9.86 25.71
CA GLY A 472 -1.61 -9.20 26.90
C GLY A 472 -1.11 -9.79 28.21
N ASN A 473 -0.15 -10.73 28.19
CA ASN A 473 0.32 -11.50 29.34
C ASN A 473 1.84 -11.40 29.43
N SER A 474 2.39 -10.20 29.21
CA SER A 474 3.83 -9.96 29.24
C SER A 474 4.43 -10.42 30.58
N PRO A 475 5.40 -11.37 30.59
CA PRO A 475 5.94 -11.94 31.81
C PRO A 475 6.74 -10.91 32.64
N GLY A 476 7.33 -9.92 31.98
CA GLY A 476 8.09 -8.83 32.59
C GLY A 476 7.24 -7.73 33.18
N ILE A 477 5.92 -7.88 33.25
CA ILE A 477 5.04 -7.00 34.04
C ILE A 477 4.28 -7.92 34.99
N TRP A 478 4.22 -7.58 36.28
CA TRP A 478 3.41 -8.34 37.23
C TRP A 478 2.91 -7.47 38.37
N ASN A 479 1.85 -7.95 39.01
CA ASN A 479 1.23 -7.28 40.15
C ASN A 479 1.52 -8.04 41.45
N ARG A 480 1.71 -7.28 42.53
CA ARG A 480 1.81 -7.76 43.92
C ARG A 480 0.81 -7.01 44.79
N GLN A 481 0.23 -7.70 45.77
CA GLN A 481 -0.71 -7.11 46.74
C GLN A 481 0.02 -6.41 47.91
N ALA A 482 1.35 -6.50 47.95
CA ALA A 482 2.24 -5.83 48.90
C ALA A 482 3.57 -5.45 48.19
N PRO A 483 4.34 -4.47 48.67
CA PRO A 483 5.63 -4.09 48.09
C PRO A 483 6.75 -5.04 48.55
N ASP A 484 6.54 -6.34 48.33
CA ASP A 484 7.36 -7.42 48.90
C ASP A 484 8.54 -7.86 48.02
N GLY A 485 8.64 -7.31 46.80
CA GLY A 485 9.69 -7.68 45.84
C GLY A 485 9.54 -9.10 45.28
N GLY A 486 8.40 -9.77 45.52
CA GLY A 486 8.14 -11.10 44.97
C GLY A 486 8.04 -11.07 43.45
N LEU A 487 8.43 -12.17 42.79
CA LEU A 487 8.49 -12.27 41.32
C LEU A 487 7.23 -12.87 40.69
N ASN A 488 6.32 -13.40 41.50
CA ASN A 488 5.11 -14.06 41.02
C ASN A 488 3.98 -13.05 40.85
N ASN A 489 3.25 -13.14 39.74
CA ASN A 489 2.04 -12.34 39.53
C ASN A 489 0.92 -12.73 40.51
N GLN A 490 0.21 -11.74 41.04
CA GLN A 490 -1.02 -11.89 41.82
C GLN A 490 -2.15 -11.09 41.17
N ALA A 491 -3.38 -11.63 41.24
CA ALA A 491 -4.56 -10.85 40.88
C ALA A 491 -4.63 -9.57 41.75
N PRO A 492 -4.97 -8.41 41.16
CA PRO A 492 -5.03 -7.18 41.91
C PRO A 492 -6.23 -7.15 42.87
N PHE A 493 -6.03 -6.62 44.07
CA PHE A 493 -7.15 -6.32 44.96
C PHE A 493 -7.77 -4.98 44.60
N VAL A 494 -9.04 -5.02 44.24
CA VAL A 494 -9.78 -3.83 43.81
C VAL A 494 -10.07 -2.91 44.99
N GLY A 495 -9.98 -1.59 44.75
CA GLY A 495 -10.24 -0.55 45.75
C GLY A 495 -9.13 -0.36 46.80
N VAL A 496 -8.06 -1.14 46.74
CA VAL A 496 -6.90 -1.02 47.64
C VAL A 496 -5.59 -0.91 46.87
N PRO A 497 -4.52 -0.37 47.49
CA PRO A 497 -3.22 -0.30 46.85
C PRO A 497 -2.66 -1.67 46.47
N ASN A 498 -2.23 -1.78 45.22
CA ASN A 498 -1.40 -2.84 44.69
C ASN A 498 -0.08 -2.27 44.15
N TYR A 499 0.85 -3.15 43.82
CA TYR A 499 2.20 -2.79 43.43
C TYR A 499 2.56 -3.44 42.10
N CYS A 500 2.84 -2.62 41.10
CA CYS A 500 3.26 -3.07 39.77
C CYS A 500 4.78 -3.18 39.74
N TYR A 501 5.29 -4.26 39.19
CA TYR A 501 6.70 -4.49 38.97
C TYR A 501 6.97 -4.71 37.48
N VAL A 502 8.11 -4.21 37.01
CA VAL A 502 8.53 -4.30 35.61
C VAL A 502 9.96 -4.82 35.54
N ALA A 503 10.18 -5.89 34.78
CA ALA A 503 11.50 -6.42 34.47
C ALA A 503 12.06 -5.73 33.24
N VAL A 504 13.11 -4.93 33.45
CA VAL A 504 13.87 -4.27 32.39
C VAL A 504 15.18 -5.00 32.17
N LYS A 505 15.47 -5.30 30.92
CA LYS A 505 16.75 -5.85 30.45
C LYS A 505 17.36 -4.88 29.44
N ASN A 506 18.61 -5.10 29.03
CA ASN A 506 19.28 -4.31 28.01
C ASN A 506 19.88 -5.25 26.97
N ARG A 507 19.48 -5.08 25.70
CA ARG A 507 20.06 -5.81 24.56
C ARG A 507 21.32 -5.11 24.03
N GLY A 508 21.51 -3.84 24.36
CA GLY A 508 22.55 -2.99 23.80
C GLY A 508 23.96 -3.40 24.21
N THR A 509 24.96 -2.90 23.46
CA THR A 509 26.38 -3.22 23.68
C THR A 509 27.02 -2.44 24.83
N GLU A 510 26.35 -1.41 25.35
CA GLU A 510 26.80 -0.54 26.44
C GLU A 510 25.78 -0.51 27.58
N ASN A 511 26.21 -0.04 28.76
CA ASN A 511 25.32 0.11 29.92
C ASN A 511 24.33 1.26 29.70
N ALA A 512 23.04 0.98 29.86
CA ALA A 512 21.99 2.01 29.86
C ALA A 512 22.10 2.94 31.09
N GLN A 513 22.06 4.25 30.86
CA GLN A 513 22.07 5.28 31.92
C GLN A 513 20.70 5.94 32.03
N ASN A 514 20.39 6.49 33.21
CA ASN A 514 19.14 7.21 33.49
C ASN A 514 17.88 6.44 33.08
N VAL A 515 17.88 5.12 33.34
CA VAL A 515 16.75 4.24 33.02
C VAL A 515 15.51 4.67 33.81
N GLN A 516 14.45 5.01 33.08
CA GLN A 516 13.16 5.42 33.62
C GLN A 516 12.08 4.46 33.14
N VAL A 517 11.19 4.08 34.05
CA VAL A 517 10.02 3.25 33.73
C VAL A 517 8.77 4.00 34.11
N THR A 518 7.84 4.11 33.16
CA THR A 518 6.52 4.68 33.37
C THR A 518 5.47 3.61 33.15
N VAL A 519 4.45 3.57 34.01
CA VAL A 519 3.30 2.68 33.89
C VAL A 519 2.06 3.53 33.66
N TYR A 520 1.22 3.08 32.74
CA TYR A 520 -0.06 3.66 32.40
C TYR A 520 -1.17 2.65 32.65
N GLU A 521 -2.21 3.07 33.35
CA GLU A 521 -3.44 2.30 33.56
C GLU A 521 -4.46 2.66 32.49
N SER A 522 -5.09 1.64 31.93
CA SER A 522 -6.23 1.84 31.04
C SER A 522 -7.52 2.05 31.81
N THR A 523 -8.30 3.03 31.35
CA THR A 523 -9.68 3.30 31.80
C THR A 523 -10.71 2.33 31.20
N ILE A 524 -10.29 1.41 30.32
CA ILE A 524 -11.13 0.37 29.74
C ILE A 524 -10.38 -0.98 29.74
N PRO A 525 -11.09 -2.12 29.62
CA PRO A 525 -10.49 -3.46 29.60
C PRO A 525 -9.38 -3.65 28.59
N GLU A 526 -9.60 -3.15 27.38
CA GLU A 526 -8.79 -3.41 26.21
C GLU A 526 -8.60 -2.11 25.44
N PRO A 527 -7.64 -1.27 25.85
CA PRO A 527 -7.32 -0.08 25.10
C PRO A 527 -6.72 -0.46 23.75
N THR A 528 -7.31 0.07 22.69
CA THR A 528 -6.82 -0.12 21.33
C THR A 528 -6.08 1.10 20.81
N VAL A 529 -6.15 2.26 21.49
CA VAL A 529 -5.61 3.52 20.97
C VAL A 529 -4.81 4.26 22.06
N TRP A 530 -3.57 4.61 21.75
CA TRP A 530 -2.71 5.51 22.51
C TRP A 530 -2.87 6.97 22.05
N PRO A 531 -2.79 7.99 22.93
CA PRO A 531 -2.75 7.93 24.40
C PRO A 531 -4.14 7.87 25.03
N ALA A 532 -5.20 7.87 24.21
CA ALA A 532 -6.57 7.87 24.70
C ALA A 532 -6.81 6.70 25.68
N ARG A 533 -7.60 6.94 26.73
CA ARG A 533 -7.93 5.92 27.74
C ARG A 533 -6.75 5.45 28.60
N PHE A 534 -5.54 5.98 28.45
CA PHE A 534 -4.43 5.73 29.37
C PHE A 534 -4.25 6.89 30.33
N GLN A 535 -4.05 6.58 31.60
CA GLN A 535 -3.74 7.53 32.66
C GLN A 535 -2.48 7.06 33.38
N SER A 536 -1.67 7.97 33.90
CA SER A 536 -0.53 7.58 34.73
C SER A 536 -1.00 7.47 36.19
N PRO A 537 -1.14 6.25 36.76
CA PRO A 537 -1.50 6.09 38.18
C PRO A 537 -0.37 6.52 39.14
N GLY A 538 0.79 6.92 38.62
CA GLY A 538 2.03 7.06 39.38
C GLY A 538 2.86 5.77 39.36
N PRO A 539 4.16 5.84 39.70
CA PRO A 539 5.06 4.71 39.54
C PRO A 539 4.78 3.61 40.59
N PHE A 540 4.66 2.38 40.10
CA PHE A 540 4.75 1.11 40.86
C PHE A 540 3.77 0.89 42.02
N ARG A 541 2.86 1.83 42.30
CA ARG A 541 1.72 1.67 43.22
C ARG A 541 0.46 2.15 42.50
N TRP A 542 -0.55 1.29 42.42
CA TRP A 542 -1.80 1.59 41.71
C TRP A 542 -3.00 1.04 42.49
N THR A 543 -4.17 1.66 42.31
CA THR A 543 -5.40 1.27 43.03
C THR A 543 -6.49 1.01 41.98
N PRO A 544 -6.73 -0.24 41.59
CA PRO A 544 -7.76 -0.57 40.61
C PRO A 544 -9.13 -0.09 41.09
N ASN A 545 -9.88 0.59 40.23
CA ASN A 545 -11.14 1.23 40.61
C ASN A 545 -12.25 0.22 40.94
N SER A 546 -12.81 0.27 42.15
CA SER A 546 -13.91 -0.61 42.60
C SER A 546 -15.23 -0.47 41.88
N ASN A 547 -15.41 0.60 41.11
CA ASN A 547 -16.61 0.86 40.33
C ASN A 547 -16.37 0.72 38.82
N ALA A 548 -15.30 0.04 38.40
CA ALA A 548 -15.07 -0.25 37.00
C ALA A 548 -16.23 -1.08 36.44
N SER A 549 -16.79 -0.67 35.29
CA SER A 549 -17.88 -1.39 34.62
C SER A 549 -17.40 -2.68 33.91
N PHE A 550 -16.28 -3.25 34.37
CA PHE A 550 -15.55 -4.30 33.70
C PHE A 550 -14.70 -5.16 34.64
N ASP A 551 -14.36 -6.37 34.18
CA ASP A 551 -13.75 -7.47 34.94
C ASP A 551 -12.22 -7.58 34.80
N ARG A 552 -11.57 -6.63 34.11
CA ARG A 552 -10.13 -6.69 33.83
C ARG A 552 -9.48 -5.32 33.74
N TYR A 553 -8.23 -5.21 34.19
CA TYR A 553 -7.42 -4.00 34.06
C TYR A 553 -6.27 -4.22 33.08
N SER A 554 -5.96 -3.21 32.28
CA SER A 554 -4.80 -3.23 31.38
C SER A 554 -3.77 -2.20 31.85
N LEU A 555 -2.52 -2.64 32.02
CA LEU A 555 -1.38 -1.77 32.23
C LEU A 555 -0.47 -1.79 30.99
N LEU A 556 -0.09 -0.61 30.52
CA LEU A 556 0.98 -0.41 29.54
C LEU A 556 2.20 0.11 30.30
N ALA A 557 3.31 -0.61 30.22
CA ALA A 557 4.58 -0.15 30.76
C ALA A 557 5.49 0.30 29.61
N ALA A 558 6.26 1.36 29.86
CA ALA A 558 7.25 1.91 28.96
C ALA A 558 8.57 2.13 29.70
N VAL A 559 9.67 1.72 29.08
CA VAL A 559 11.03 2.03 29.55
C VAL A 559 11.72 3.02 28.61
N GLY A 560 12.52 3.93 29.15
CA GLY A 560 13.41 4.78 28.38
C GLY A 560 14.76 4.91 29.08
N ALA A 561 15.80 5.19 28.31
CA ALA A 561 17.14 5.46 28.81
C ALA A 561 17.83 6.51 27.93
N ASP A 562 18.95 7.05 28.40
CA ASP A 562 19.79 7.90 27.55
C ASP A 562 20.22 7.12 26.31
N GLY A 563 19.90 7.64 25.12
CA GLY A 563 20.21 7.01 23.83
C GLY A 563 19.12 6.09 23.27
N ASP A 564 18.09 5.73 24.05
CA ASP A 564 16.92 4.98 23.56
C ASP A 564 15.63 5.38 24.30
N LEU A 565 14.83 6.23 23.64
CA LEU A 565 13.50 6.60 24.11
C LEU A 565 12.46 5.66 23.53
N SER A 566 11.41 5.40 24.32
CA SER A 566 10.23 4.73 23.80
C SER A 566 9.51 5.58 22.76
N ASN A 567 8.88 4.91 21.80
CA ASN A 567 8.05 5.52 20.76
C ASN A 567 6.84 6.28 21.32
N ILE A 568 6.48 6.11 22.60
CA ILE A 568 5.44 6.92 23.26
C ILE A 568 5.97 8.11 24.04
N ASP A 569 7.29 8.28 24.14
CA ASP A 569 7.88 9.42 24.84
C ASP A 569 7.62 10.70 24.04
N ALA A 570 6.99 11.70 24.67
CA ALA A 570 6.68 12.98 24.02
C ALA A 570 7.94 13.74 23.56
N ASN A 571 9.09 13.51 24.20
CA ASN A 571 10.37 14.12 23.83
C ASN A 571 11.01 13.47 22.60
N SER A 572 10.49 12.31 22.15
CA SER A 572 10.96 11.67 20.91
C SER A 572 10.64 12.49 19.65
N GLY A 573 9.65 13.40 19.73
CA GLY A 573 9.17 14.18 18.59
C GLY A 573 8.39 13.35 17.56
N LEU A 574 8.09 12.08 17.85
CA LEU A 574 7.40 11.18 16.93
C LEU A 574 5.90 11.46 16.90
N ALA A 575 5.29 11.40 15.71
CA ALA A 575 3.85 11.58 15.58
C ALA A 575 3.08 10.47 16.31
N CYS A 576 3.60 9.24 16.31
CA CYS A 576 3.01 8.11 17.03
C CYS A 576 2.98 8.29 18.56
N ALA A 577 3.89 9.10 19.13
CA ALA A 577 3.90 9.43 20.55
C ALA A 577 2.71 10.32 20.95
N ILE A 578 2.31 11.23 20.05
CA ILE A 578 1.19 12.16 20.25
C ILE A 578 -0.16 11.45 20.03
N GLY A 579 -0.22 10.53 19.06
CA GLY A 579 -1.42 9.77 18.71
C GLY A 579 -2.48 10.58 17.96
N PRO A 580 -3.66 9.98 17.69
CA PRO A 580 -4.10 8.65 18.12
C PRO A 580 -3.39 7.51 17.36
N THR A 581 -2.74 6.60 18.08
CA THR A 581 -1.99 5.46 17.50
C THR A 581 -2.57 4.14 17.99
N ASP A 582 -2.77 3.17 17.11
CA ASP A 582 -3.21 1.83 17.54
C ASP A 582 -2.13 1.15 18.39
N VAL A 583 -2.50 0.63 19.55
CA VAL A 583 -1.60 -0.08 20.47
C VAL A 583 -1.00 -1.33 19.81
N ASP A 584 -1.77 -2.02 18.96
CA ASP A 584 -1.32 -3.16 18.16
C ASP A 584 -0.27 -2.75 17.11
N ASN A 585 -0.22 -1.47 16.73
CA ASN A 585 0.75 -0.89 15.80
C ASN A 585 1.83 -0.07 16.52
N LEU A 586 1.99 -0.28 17.82
CA LEU A 586 2.94 0.45 18.66
C LEU A 586 3.77 -0.51 19.50
N VAL A 587 3.11 -1.36 20.30
CA VAL A 587 3.79 -2.27 21.25
C VAL A 587 4.62 -3.34 20.53
N PRO A 588 4.16 -4.00 19.45
CA PRO A 588 5.00 -4.94 18.73
C PRO A 588 6.22 -4.27 18.09
N PHE A 589 6.16 -2.97 17.83
CA PHE A 589 7.17 -2.21 17.07
C PHE A 589 8.17 -1.45 17.95
N ASP A 590 8.01 -1.52 19.27
CA ASP A 590 8.91 -0.94 20.26
C ASP A 590 9.14 -1.93 21.40
N ASN A 591 10.36 -2.45 21.53
CA ASN A 591 10.72 -3.35 22.62
C ASN A 591 10.76 -2.65 24.00
N ASN A 592 10.74 -1.30 24.03
CA ASN A 592 10.57 -0.55 25.26
C ASN A 592 9.14 -0.67 25.85
N LEU A 593 8.18 -1.18 25.06
CA LEU A 593 6.77 -1.23 25.42
C LEU A 593 6.32 -2.66 25.70
N ALA A 594 5.48 -2.81 26.72
CA ALA A 594 4.78 -4.05 26.97
C ALA A 594 3.43 -3.80 27.64
N VAL A 595 2.46 -4.64 27.33
CA VAL A 595 1.11 -4.60 27.93
C VAL A 595 0.87 -5.84 28.77
N ARG A 596 0.22 -5.65 29.91
CA ARG A 596 -0.33 -6.73 30.71
C ARG A 596 -1.79 -6.47 31.07
N ARG A 597 -2.60 -7.52 30.95
CA ARG A 597 -3.98 -7.60 31.39
C ARG A 597 -4.05 -8.37 32.70
N PHE A 598 -4.87 -7.90 33.61
CA PHE A 598 -5.10 -8.51 34.91
C PHE A 598 -6.59 -8.79 35.04
N GLU A 599 -6.92 -10.07 35.22
CA GLU A 599 -8.24 -10.52 35.65
C GLU A 599 -8.27 -10.52 37.19
N TRP A 600 -9.44 -10.27 37.79
CA TRP A 600 -9.62 -10.25 39.24
C TRP A 600 -10.80 -11.10 39.69
#